data_AF-A0A833M7S3-F1
#
_entry.id   AF-A0A833M7S3-F1
#
_cell.length_a   1.000
_cell.length_b   1.000
_cell.length_c   1.000
_cell.angle_alpha   90.00
_cell.angle_beta   90.00
_cell.angle_gamma   90.00
#
_symmetry.space_group_name_H-M   'P 1'
#
loop_
_entity.id
_entity.type
_entity.pdbx_description
1 polymer ?
#
loop_
_entity_poly.entity_id
_entity_poly.type
_entity_poly.pdbx_seq_one_letter_code
_entity_poly.pdbx_strand_id
1 'polypeptide(L)'
;MTAPDRDPTAVHLRATDDLALLRRVAVREEAALTELYDRYAPLLLAVVRRILGAAAEAEEVLQEAFFQAWLQADRYDPSRSSVSTWLVLIARSRALDRLRARRSHDRARR
;
A
#
# COMPACT_ATOMS: atom_id res chain seq x y z
N MET A 1 -29.82 5.39 -0.37
CA MET A 1 -28.68 4.45 -0.49
C MET A 1 -28.28 4.38 -1.95
N THR A 2 -27.60 5.43 -2.42
CA THR A 2 -27.08 5.51 -3.79
C THR A 2 -25.58 5.35 -3.65
N ALA A 3 -25.03 4.24 -4.14
CA ALA A 3 -23.59 4.14 -4.32
C ALA A 3 -23.16 5.36 -5.16
N PRO A 4 -22.09 6.10 -4.78
CA PRO A 4 -21.63 7.19 -5.61
C PRO A 4 -21.30 6.59 -6.97
N ASP A 5 -21.98 7.11 -8.00
CA ASP A 5 -21.68 6.88 -9.39
C ASP A 5 -20.19 7.20 -9.58
N ARG A 6 -19.36 6.15 -9.57
CA ARG A 6 -17.94 6.31 -9.83
C ARG A 6 -17.86 6.50 -11.33
N ASP A 7 -17.86 7.76 -11.75
CA ASP A 7 -17.52 8.15 -13.10
C ASP A 7 -16.27 7.33 -13.53
N PRO A 8 -16.42 6.39 -14.47
CA PRO A 8 -15.33 5.50 -14.87
C PRO A 8 -14.14 6.29 -15.41
N THR A 9 -14.41 7.50 -15.94
CA THR A 9 -13.40 8.45 -16.40
C THR A 9 -12.55 8.96 -15.23
N ALA A 10 -13.15 9.27 -14.08
CA ALA A 10 -12.42 9.75 -12.90
C ALA A 10 -11.54 8.68 -12.26
N VAL A 11 -11.96 7.41 -12.28
CA VAL A 11 -11.13 6.28 -11.81
C VAL A 11 -9.95 6.07 -12.76
N HIS A 12 -10.17 6.17 -14.07
CA HIS A 12 -9.12 6.05 -15.07
C HIS A 12 -8.11 7.20 -14.99
N LEU A 13 -8.57 8.45 -14.89
CA LEU A 13 -7.71 9.64 -14.69
C LEU A 13 -6.83 9.49 -13.45
N ARG A 14 -7.42 9.10 -12.31
CA ARG A 14 -6.65 8.83 -11.08
C ARG A 14 -5.64 7.70 -11.25
N ALA A 15 -6.00 6.63 -11.97
CA ALA A 15 -5.07 5.53 -12.24
C ALA A 15 -3.92 5.95 -13.17
N THR A 16 -4.18 6.83 -14.15
CA THR A 16 -3.15 7.43 -15.01
C THR A 16 -2.23 8.34 -14.18
N ASP A 17 -2.78 9.14 -13.28
CA ASP A 17 -2.03 9.99 -12.36
C ASP A 17 -1.17 9.15 -11.40
N ASP A 18 -1.71 8.07 -10.85
CA ASP A 18 -0.97 7.16 -9.97
C ASP A 18 0.18 6.47 -10.71
N LEU A 19 -0.03 6.08 -11.96
CA LEU A 19 1.01 5.48 -12.79
C LEU A 19 2.13 6.48 -13.09
N ALA A 20 1.78 7.74 -13.39
CA ALA A 20 2.75 8.81 -13.60
C ALA A 20 3.56 9.08 -12.33
N LEU A 21 2.91 9.13 -11.16
CA LEU A 21 3.57 9.23 -9.86
C LEU A 21 4.53 8.07 -9.61
N LEU A 22 4.06 6.83 -9.81
CA LEU A 22 4.89 5.65 -9.57
C LEU A 22 6.11 5.59 -10.52
N ARG A 23 5.99 6.09 -11.75
CA ARG A 23 7.14 6.23 -12.67
C ARG A 23 8.18 7.23 -12.18
N ARG A 24 7.75 8.35 -11.57
CA ARG A 24 8.65 9.31 -10.92
C ARG A 24 9.34 8.70 -9.70
N VAL A 25 8.59 7.92 -8.91
CA VAL A 25 9.16 7.11 -7.83
C VAL A 25 10.24 6.13 -8.34
N ALA A 26 10.01 5.49 -9.49
CA ALA A 26 10.96 4.55 -10.09
C ALA A 26 12.30 5.21 -10.47
N VAL A 27 12.30 6.50 -10.83
CA VAL A 27 13.51 7.30 -11.07
C VAL A 27 14.04 8.01 -9.83
N ARG A 28 13.62 7.56 -8.64
CA ARG A 28 14.08 8.03 -7.32
C ARG A 28 13.71 9.48 -6.99
N GLU A 29 12.57 9.95 -7.47
CA GLU A 29 12.04 11.25 -7.07
C GLU A 29 11.27 11.14 -5.73
N GLU A 30 11.88 11.63 -4.64
CA GLU A 30 11.29 11.55 -3.29
C GLU A 30 9.95 12.28 -3.17
N ALA A 31 9.79 13.43 -3.83
CA ALA A 31 8.54 14.19 -3.82
C ALA A 31 7.35 13.38 -4.36
N ALA A 32 7.58 12.53 -5.37
CA ALA A 32 6.55 11.67 -5.92
C ALA A 32 6.16 10.55 -4.94
N LEU A 33 7.10 10.06 -4.13
CA LEU A 33 6.80 9.09 -3.08
C LEU A 33 5.96 9.74 -1.97
N THR A 34 6.28 10.97 -1.58
CA THR A 34 5.49 11.74 -0.61
C THR A 34 4.06 11.92 -1.08
N GLU A 35 3.85 12.31 -2.34
CA GLU A 35 2.49 12.46 -2.89
C GLU A 35 1.73 11.12 -2.93
N LEU A 36 2.42 10.03 -3.31
CA LEU A 36 1.84 8.68 -3.27
C LEU A 36 1.50 8.26 -1.83
N TYR A 37 2.34 8.64 -0.86
CA TYR A 37 2.11 8.41 0.56
C TYR A 37 0.87 9.13 1.05
N ASP A 38 0.76 10.44 0.83
CA ASP A 38 -0.39 11.24 1.28
C ASP A 38 -1.71 10.70 0.70
N ARG A 39 -1.69 10.23 -0.55
CA ARG A 39 -2.85 9.66 -1.24
C ARG A 39 -3.29 8.31 -0.67
N TYR A 40 -2.35 7.43 -0.33
CA TYR A 40 -2.64 6.02 -0.04
C TYR A 40 -2.48 5.61 1.42
N ALA A 41 -1.76 6.39 2.25
CA ALA A 41 -1.54 6.09 3.65
C ALA A 41 -2.84 5.82 4.43
N PRO A 42 -3.93 6.61 4.31
CA PRO A 42 -5.18 6.35 5.04
C PRO A 42 -5.80 4.98 4.68
N LEU A 43 -5.80 4.62 3.39
CA LEU A 43 -6.34 3.35 2.91
C LEU A 43 -5.51 2.17 3.40
N LEU A 44 -4.19 2.23 3.20
CA LEU A 44 -3.29 1.14 3.57
C LEU A 44 -3.26 0.94 5.08
N LEU A 45 -3.27 2.03 5.85
CA LEU A 45 -3.32 1.97 7.31
C LEU A 45 -4.61 1.29 7.79
N ALA A 46 -5.75 1.59 7.19
CA ALA A 46 -7.01 0.91 7.52
C ALA A 46 -6.96 -0.60 7.22
N VAL A 47 -6.38 -1.00 6.08
CA VAL A 47 -6.17 -2.42 5.72
C VAL A 47 -5.28 -3.12 6.73
N VAL A 48 -4.13 -2.53 7.05
CA VAL A 48 -3.14 -3.11 7.98
C VAL A 48 -3.71 -3.20 9.39
N ARG A 49 -4.39 -2.15 9.88
CA ARG A 49 -5.04 -2.14 11.21
C ARG A 49 -6.08 -3.25 11.34
N ARG A 50 -6.85 -3.54 10.28
CA ARG A 50 -7.83 -4.63 10.28
C ARG A 50 -7.18 -6.01 10.41
N ILE A 51 -5.92 -6.17 9.96
CA ILE A 51 -5.18 -7.44 10.04
C ILE A 51 -4.46 -7.58 11.39
N LEU A 52 -3.84 -6.49 11.87
CA LEU A 52 -2.95 -6.51 13.04
C LEU A 52 -3.63 -6.18 14.37
N GLY A 53 -4.74 -5.45 14.35
CA GLY A 53 -5.48 -5.03 15.55
C GLY A 53 -4.80 -3.98 16.43
N ALA A 54 -3.51 -3.68 16.22
CA ALA A 54 -2.72 -2.71 17.00
C ALA A 54 -2.28 -1.52 16.13
N ALA A 55 -2.47 -0.29 16.64
CA ALA A 55 -2.19 0.93 15.88
C ALA A 55 -0.70 1.15 15.59
N ALA A 56 0.16 1.02 16.60
CA ALA A 56 1.61 1.26 16.46
C ALA A 56 2.25 0.32 15.42
N GLU A 57 1.97 -0.98 15.51
CA GLU A 57 2.51 -1.95 14.55
C GLU A 57 1.94 -1.77 13.14
N ALA A 58 0.74 -1.20 13.02
CA ALA A 58 0.18 -0.90 11.70
C ALA A 58 0.91 0.26 11.02
N GLU A 59 1.38 1.25 11.79
CA GLU A 59 2.16 2.38 11.27
C GLU A 59 3.56 1.93 10.84
N GLU A 60 4.20 1.05 11.59
CA GLU A 60 5.47 0.42 11.17
C GLU A 60 5.31 -0.35 9.85
N VAL A 61 4.28 -1.20 9.75
CA VAL A 61 4.03 -1.98 8.53
C VAL A 61 3.66 -1.09 7.35
N LEU A 62 2.98 0.04 7.60
CA LEU A 62 2.73 1.05 6.57
C LEU A 62 4.04 1.63 6.02
N GLN A 63 4.97 2.01 6.90
CA GLN A 63 6.28 2.52 6.50
C GLN A 63 7.08 1.48 5.72
N GLU A 64 7.12 0.22 6.18
CA GLU A 64 7.76 -0.88 5.46
C GLU A 64 7.14 -1.12 4.08
N ALA A 65 5.83 -0.94 3.95
CA ALA A 65 5.11 -1.08 2.68
C ALA A 65 5.51 0.00 1.67
N PHE A 66 5.57 1.27 2.09
CA PHE A 66 6.03 2.36 1.23
C PHE A 66 7.52 2.26 0.90
N PHE A 67 8.35 1.80 1.85
CA PHE A 67 9.75 1.52 1.57
C PHE A 67 9.91 0.40 0.53
N GLN A 68 9.11 -0.65 0.62
CA GLN A 68 9.10 -1.69 -0.41
C GLN A 68 8.60 -1.15 -1.76
N ALA A 69 7.57 -0.30 -1.76
CA ALA A 69 7.07 0.33 -2.97
C ALA A 69 8.16 1.18 -3.64
N TRP A 70 8.91 1.98 -2.87
CA TRP A 70 10.09 2.71 -3.35
C TRP A 70 11.12 1.78 -4.01
N LEU A 71 11.47 0.67 -3.36
CA LEU A 71 12.46 -0.26 -3.88
C LEU A 71 12.02 -1.02 -5.14
N GLN A 72 10.71 -1.20 -5.35
CA GLN A 72 10.15 -2.04 -6.41
C GLN A 72 9.40 -1.27 -7.50
N ALA A 73 9.35 0.07 -7.42
CA ALA A 73 8.61 0.89 -8.37
C ALA A 73 9.08 0.71 -9.82
N ASP A 74 10.37 0.44 -10.04
CA ASP A 74 10.97 0.13 -11.34
C ASP A 74 10.50 -1.20 -11.95
N ARG A 75 10.00 -2.13 -11.11
CA ARG A 75 9.52 -3.45 -11.51
C ARG A 75 8.00 -3.53 -11.63
N TYR A 76 7.30 -2.42 -11.40
CA TYR A 76 5.85 -2.39 -11.49
C TYR A 76 5.37 -2.60 -12.94
N ASP A 77 4.37 -3.47 -13.10
CA ASP A 77 3.77 -3.82 -14.38
C ASP A 77 2.29 -3.40 -14.40
N PRO A 78 1.90 -2.34 -15.13
CA PRO A 78 0.53 -1.85 -15.18
C PRO A 78 -0.46 -2.84 -15.81
N SER A 79 0.01 -3.87 -16.54
CA SER A 79 -0.86 -4.89 -17.13
C SER A 79 -1.41 -5.88 -16.10
N ARG A 80 -0.74 -6.02 -14.94
CA ARG A 80 -1.10 -7.00 -13.90
C ARG A 80 -2.07 -6.46 -12.87
N SER A 81 -2.01 -5.17 -12.58
CA SER A 81 -2.84 -4.52 -11.56
C SER A 81 -2.76 -3.01 -11.67
N SER A 82 -3.69 -2.29 -11.04
CA SER A 82 -3.54 -0.86 -10.78
C SER A 82 -2.54 -0.59 -9.65
N VAL A 83 -2.01 0.64 -9.58
CA VAL A 83 -1.06 1.06 -8.52
C VAL A 83 -1.68 0.89 -7.14
N SER A 84 -2.93 1.31 -6.97
CA SER A 84 -3.68 1.14 -5.71
C SER A 84 -3.74 -0.34 -5.27
N THR A 85 -4.03 -1.25 -6.21
CA THR A 85 -4.13 -2.68 -5.93
C THR A 85 -2.76 -3.25 -5.54
N TRP A 86 -1.71 -2.86 -6.27
CA TRP A 86 -0.35 -3.28 -5.98
C TRP A 86 0.12 -2.82 -4.59
N LEU A 87 -0.13 -1.57 -4.21
CA LEU A 87 0.17 -1.03 -2.88
C LEU A 87 -0.60 -1.78 -1.77
N VAL A 88 -1.88 -2.06 -1.99
CA VAL A 88 -2.69 -2.85 -1.04
C VAL A 88 -2.13 -4.27 -0.88
N LEU A 89 -1.68 -4.90 -1.97
CA LEU A 89 -1.07 -6.23 -1.91
C LEU A 89 0.24 -6.23 -1.12
N ILE A 90 1.10 -5.22 -1.31
CA ILE A 90 2.32 -5.03 -0.52
C ILE A 90 1.98 -4.92 0.98
N ALA A 91 1.11 -3.96 1.34
CA ALA A 91 0.75 -3.71 2.73
C ALA A 91 0.10 -4.94 3.40
N ARG A 92 -0.81 -5.62 2.69
CA ARG A 92 -1.45 -6.83 3.17
C ARG A 92 -0.46 -7.97 3.38
N SER A 93 0.49 -8.18 2.47
CA SER A 93 1.51 -9.22 2.62
C SER A 93 2.30 -9.00 3.91
N ARG A 94 2.79 -7.77 4.13
CA ARG A 94 3.57 -7.42 5.31
C ARG A 94 2.80 -7.56 6.61
N ALA A 95 1.54 -7.14 6.62
CA ALA A 95 0.67 -7.33 7.79
C ALA A 95 0.46 -8.82 8.12
N LEU A 96 0.30 -9.68 7.10
CA LEU A 96 0.16 -11.11 7.31
C LEU A 96 1.47 -11.75 7.81
N ASP A 97 2.61 -11.33 7.30
CA ASP A 97 3.91 -11.82 7.75
C ASP A 97 4.17 -11.44 9.22
N ARG A 98 3.87 -10.19 9.59
CA ARG A 98 3.94 -9.73 10.99
C ARG A 98 2.98 -10.53 11.89
N LEU A 99 1.73 -10.74 11.46
CA LEU A 99 0.75 -11.53 12.22
C LEU A 99 1.20 -12.98 12.42
N ARG A 100 1.84 -13.60 11.42
CA ARG A 100 2.42 -14.94 11.52
C ARG A 100 3.57 -14.98 12.53
N ALA A 101 4.49 -14.01 12.48
CA ALA A 101 5.60 -13.91 13.42
C ALA A 101 5.11 -13.80 14.88
N ARG A 102 4.10 -12.97 15.15
CA ARG A 102 3.49 -12.86 16.48
C ARG A 102 2.93 -14.19 17.00
N ARG A 103 2.21 -14.93 16.15
CA ARG A 103 1.63 -16.23 16.51
C ARG A 103 2.70 -17.28 16.81
N SER A 104 3.82 -17.27 16.08
CA SER A 104 4.95 -18.15 16.36
C SER A 104 5.61 -17.80 17.71
N HIS A 105 5.78 -16.51 18.01
CA HIS A 105 6.32 -16.05 19.29
C HIS A 105 5.42 -16.41 20.48
N ASP A 106 4.09 -16.32 20.35
CA ASP A 106 3.16 -16.71 21.42
C ASP A 106 3.24 -18.22 21.72
N ARG A 107 3.40 -19.06 20.68
CA ARG A 107 3.52 -20.51 20.84
C ARG A 107 4.85 -20.94 21.49
N ALA A 108 5.95 -20.24 21.21
CA ALA A 108 7.25 -20.53 21.79
C ALA A 108 7.39 -20.07 23.25
N ARG A 109 6.49 -19.20 23.72
CA ARG A 109 6.46 -18.70 25.11
C ARG A 109 5.54 -19.51 26.04
N ARG A 110 4.80 -20.48 25.49
CA ARG A 110 3.94 -21.43 26.22
C ARG A 110 4.68 -22.73 26.43
#